data_AF-A0A2M7VI28-F1
#
_entry.id   AF-A0A2M7VI28-F1
#
_cell.length_a   1.000
_cell.length_b   1.000
_cell.length_c   1.000
_cell.angle_alpha   90.00
_cell.angle_beta   90.00
_cell.angle_gamma   90.00
#
_symmetry.space_group_name_H-M   'P 1'
#
loop_
_entity.id
_entity.type
_entity.pdbx_description
1 polymer ?
#
loop_
_entity_poly.entity_id
_entity_poly.type
_entity_poly.pdbx_seq_one_letter_code
_entity_poly.pdbx_strand_id
1 'polypeptide(L)'
;MEGIFNISPDIKFFECLDNMISALCINRIMVTGGEPLLHPQLLEIINGIKTSNISITTNGTLLKSQNEWKNLHKKGLTKAVLSINGNSPQHLLLVETKKRSVTWALNAFQNQIKNLINLHKAGIPTRVNVVASGVIMEIQDAFDFLFPLSAKHFFEIRLLELLGNVAGNTNSSQEIISSIIKDFNAVPIKAYRRDGSSRWLQNYSCYNFIFSAASSSDFA
;
A
#
# COMPACT_ATOMS: atom_id res chain seq x y z
N MET A 1 6.36 28.94 -3.10
CA MET A 1 5.88 27.54 -3.04
C MET A 1 4.88 27.46 -1.90
N GLU A 2 3.65 27.90 -2.15
CA GLU A 2 2.52 27.61 -1.27
C GLU A 2 2.05 26.21 -1.61
N GLY A 3 2.37 25.22 -0.78
CA GLY A 3 1.98 23.85 -1.09
C GLY A 3 2.41 22.86 -0.01
N ILE A 4 1.42 22.09 0.45
CA ILE A 4 1.50 20.80 1.16
C ILE A 4 1.48 20.84 2.71
N PHE A 5 1.55 21.98 3.38
CA PHE A 5 1.46 22.03 4.86
C PHE A 5 0.16 22.64 5.40
N ASN A 6 -0.99 22.26 4.83
CA ASN A 6 -2.29 22.80 5.28
C ASN A 6 -2.83 22.11 6.54
N ILE A 7 -2.19 21.05 7.03
CA ILE A 7 -2.59 20.36 8.27
C ILE A 7 -1.51 20.57 9.30
N SER A 8 -1.81 21.41 10.30
CA SER A 8 -1.00 21.52 11.52
C SER A 8 -1.60 20.57 12.57
N PRO A 9 -0.82 19.67 13.20
CA PRO A 9 -1.27 18.86 14.33
C PRO A 9 -1.37 19.72 15.59
N ASP A 10 -2.23 20.73 15.56
CA ASP A 10 -2.50 21.63 16.67
C ASP A 10 -3.63 21.09 17.57
N ILE A 11 -3.94 21.84 18.62
CA ILE A 11 -4.96 21.48 19.59
C ILE A 11 -6.33 21.32 18.92
N LYS A 12 -6.70 22.23 18.00
CA LYS A 12 -8.00 22.20 17.33
C LYS A 12 -8.13 20.98 16.42
N PHE A 13 -7.05 20.61 15.72
CA PHE A 13 -7.00 19.40 14.90
C PHE A 13 -7.28 18.16 15.74
N PHE A 14 -6.58 17.98 16.87
CA PHE A 14 -6.77 16.81 17.72
C PHE A 14 -8.10 16.82 18.46
N GLU A 15 -8.61 17.98 18.90
CA GLU A 15 -9.96 18.08 19.49
C GLU A 15 -11.04 17.65 18.49
N CYS A 16 -10.96 18.12 17.24
CA CYS A 16 -11.89 17.72 16.19
C CYS A 16 -11.81 16.20 15.94
N LEU A 17 -10.60 15.67 15.82
CA LEU A 17 -10.37 14.25 15.59
C LEU A 17 -10.90 13.39 16.75
N ASP A 18 -10.61 13.77 18.00
CA ASP A 18 -11.05 13.06 19.20
C ASP A 18 -12.58 13.05 19.32
N ASN A 19 -13.23 14.17 18.99
CA ASN A 19 -14.69 14.28 18.95
C ASN A 19 -15.27 13.34 17.88
N MET A 20 -14.68 13.30 16.67
CA MET A 20 -15.12 12.38 15.61
C MET A 20 -14.93 10.91 16.01
N ILE A 21 -13.77 10.57 16.58
CA ILE A 21 -13.47 9.21 17.04
C ILE A 21 -14.52 8.74 18.05
N SER A 22 -14.81 9.59 19.04
CA SER A 22 -15.73 9.26 20.13
C SER A 22 -17.17 9.20 19.65
N ALA A 23 -17.63 10.19 18.88
CA ALA A 23 -19.02 10.28 18.43
C ALA A 23 -19.42 9.20 17.42
N LEU A 24 -18.47 8.75 16.59
CA LEU A 24 -18.71 7.77 15.53
C LEU A 24 -18.15 6.37 15.86
N CYS A 25 -17.61 6.17 17.06
CA CYS A 25 -16.97 4.92 17.50
C CYS A 25 -15.88 4.44 16.52
N ILE A 26 -15.05 5.36 16.00
CA ILE A 26 -14.01 5.03 15.02
C ILE A 26 -12.90 4.24 15.70
N ASN A 27 -12.76 2.98 15.31
CA ASN A 27 -11.74 2.07 15.86
C ASN A 27 -10.48 1.97 15.01
N ARG A 28 -10.45 2.61 13.83
CA ARG A 28 -9.33 2.56 12.90
C ARG A 28 -9.15 3.89 12.18
N ILE A 29 -7.91 4.36 12.14
CA ILE A 29 -7.51 5.53 11.35
C ILE A 29 -6.45 5.12 10.34
N MET A 30 -6.61 5.61 9.11
CA MET A 30 -5.68 5.37 8.01
C MET A 30 -5.12 6.71 7.55
N VAL A 31 -3.85 6.95 7.84
CA VAL A 31 -3.11 8.14 7.42
C VAL A 31 -2.73 7.97 5.96
N THR A 32 -3.22 8.88 5.14
CA THR A 32 -3.05 8.91 3.68
C THR A 32 -2.91 10.38 3.22
N GLY A 33 -3.25 10.68 1.97
CA GLY A 33 -3.16 12.01 1.35
C GLY A 33 -2.51 11.88 -0.02
N GLY A 34 -1.63 12.82 -0.37
CA GLY A 34 -0.67 12.61 -1.45
C GLY A 34 0.34 11.54 -1.05
N GLU A 35 1.49 11.97 -0.52
CA GLU A 35 2.46 11.06 0.08
C GLU A 35 2.67 11.45 1.56
N PRO A 36 2.14 10.69 2.53
CA PRO A 36 2.16 11.10 3.93
C PRO A 36 3.57 11.16 4.52
N LEU A 37 4.55 10.43 3.98
CA LEU A 37 5.94 10.49 4.46
C LEU A 37 6.61 11.85 4.20
N LEU A 38 6.04 12.70 3.33
CA LEU A 38 6.50 14.08 3.11
C LEU A 38 6.07 15.04 4.22
N HIS A 39 5.13 14.66 5.09
CA HIS A 39 4.64 15.55 6.12
C HIS A 39 5.69 15.71 7.23
N PRO A 40 6.19 16.93 7.52
CA PRO A 40 7.28 17.15 8.47
C PRO A 40 6.87 16.77 9.89
N GLN A 41 5.58 16.91 10.21
CA GLN A 41 5.02 16.61 11.52
C GLN A 41 4.26 15.27 11.56
N LEU A 42 4.62 14.31 10.69
CA LEU A 42 3.95 13.00 10.64
C LEU A 42 4.01 12.27 12.00
N LEU A 43 5.13 12.38 12.70
CA LEU A 43 5.32 11.71 14.00
C LEU A 43 4.36 12.26 15.05
N GLU A 44 4.16 13.58 15.07
CA GLU A 44 3.24 14.31 15.94
C GLU A 44 1.79 13.92 15.62
N ILE A 45 1.43 13.87 14.34
CA ILE A 45 0.12 13.39 13.88
C ILE A 45 -0.14 11.99 14.43
N ILE A 46 0.77 11.04 14.18
CA ILE A 46 0.62 9.65 14.64
C ILE A 46 0.50 9.58 16.18
N ASN A 47 1.34 10.32 16.89
CA ASN A 47 1.37 10.33 18.36
C ASN A 47 0.09 10.91 18.99
N GLY A 48 -0.57 11.87 18.33
CA GLY A 48 -1.76 12.50 18.87
C GLY A 48 -3.07 11.79 18.54
N ILE A 49 -3.07 10.80 17.64
CA ILE A 49 -4.26 10.01 17.32
C ILE A 49 -4.59 9.04 18.48
N LYS A 50 -5.78 9.17 19.06
CA LYS A 50 -6.24 8.32 20.17
C LYS A 50 -7.03 7.09 19.70
N THR A 51 -6.40 6.25 18.86
CA THR A 51 -6.97 4.95 18.48
C THR A 51 -5.91 3.85 18.50
N SER A 52 -6.32 2.61 18.76
CA SER A 52 -5.41 1.46 18.85
C SER A 52 -5.04 0.88 17.48
N ASN A 53 -5.65 1.33 16.38
CA ASN A 53 -5.44 0.80 15.04
C ASN A 53 -5.16 1.93 14.05
N ILE A 54 -3.90 2.38 14.04
CA ILE A 54 -3.42 3.40 13.11
C ILE A 54 -2.66 2.71 11.99
N SER A 55 -3.02 3.00 10.75
CA SER A 55 -2.31 2.53 9.56
C SER A 55 -1.85 3.70 8.71
N ILE A 56 -0.79 3.51 7.93
CA ILE A 56 -0.32 4.49 6.95
C ILE A 56 -0.31 3.87 5.56
N THR A 57 -0.69 4.63 4.54
CA THR A 57 -0.52 4.23 3.13
C THR A 57 0.41 5.17 2.40
N THR A 58 1.47 4.61 1.84
CA THR A 58 2.56 5.34 1.18
C THR A 58 2.90 4.67 -0.15
N ASN A 59 3.40 5.44 -1.12
CA ASN A 59 4.00 4.87 -2.33
C ASN A 59 5.40 4.30 -2.08
N GLY A 60 5.99 4.54 -0.90
CA GLY A 60 7.29 4.01 -0.49
C GLY A 60 8.50 4.62 -1.22
N THR A 61 8.31 5.64 -2.06
CA THR A 61 9.39 6.27 -2.85
C THR A 61 10.31 7.15 -1.98
N LEU A 62 9.81 7.66 -0.84
CA LEU A 62 10.63 8.35 0.15
C LEU A 62 11.20 7.33 1.14
N LEU A 63 12.53 7.26 1.23
CA LEU A 63 13.19 6.36 2.18
C LEU A 63 13.00 6.83 3.62
N LYS A 64 12.57 5.91 4.47
CA LYS A 64 12.64 6.04 5.93
C LYS A 64 13.56 4.96 6.48
N SER A 65 14.46 5.36 7.37
CA SER A 65 15.34 4.44 8.08
C SER A 65 14.53 3.52 9.03
N GLN A 66 15.13 2.40 9.43
CA GLN A 66 14.55 1.52 10.44
C GLN A 66 14.21 2.27 11.74
N ASN A 67 15.05 3.22 12.16
CA ASN A 67 14.83 3.99 13.39
C ASN A 67 13.65 4.95 13.27
N GLU A 68 13.48 5.62 12.12
CA GLU A 68 12.31 6.46 11.87
C GLU A 68 11.02 5.64 11.89
N TRP A 69 11.01 4.47 11.25
CA TRP A 69 9.88 3.55 11.32
C TRP A 69 9.61 3.06 12.76
N LYS A 70 10.64 2.68 13.51
CA LYS A 70 10.51 2.30 14.93
C LYS A 70 9.93 3.44 15.78
N ASN A 71 10.29 4.68 15.51
CA ASN A 71 9.71 5.83 16.20
C ASN A 71 8.22 5.96 15.89
N LEU A 72 7.81 5.86 14.63
CA LEU A 72 6.39 5.86 14.26
C LEU A 72 5.62 4.71 14.94
N HIS A 73 6.20 3.51 14.96
CA HIS A 73 5.61 2.34 15.63
C HIS A 73 5.42 2.58 17.14
N LYS A 74 6.46 3.08 17.83
CA LYS A 74 6.38 3.45 19.25
C LYS A 74 5.34 4.53 19.55
N LYS A 75 5.01 5.36 18.56
CA LYS A 75 3.97 6.39 18.67
C LYS A 75 2.56 5.92 18.31
N GLY A 76 2.39 4.64 17.95
CA GLY A 76 1.08 4.03 17.74
C GLY A 76 0.80 3.60 16.30
N LEU A 77 1.73 3.81 15.34
CA LEU A 77 1.55 3.26 14.00
C LEU A 77 1.56 1.72 14.07
N THR A 78 0.46 1.08 13.72
CA THR A 78 0.28 -0.37 13.85
C THR A 78 0.43 -1.14 12.54
N LYS A 79 0.27 -0.49 11.38
CA LYS A 79 0.38 -1.13 10.07
C LYS A 79 0.87 -0.15 9.00
N ALA A 80 1.70 -0.65 8.09
CA ALA A 80 2.06 0.07 6.87
C ALA A 80 1.46 -0.63 5.64
N VAL A 81 0.97 0.15 4.70
CA VAL A 81 0.50 -0.29 3.38
C VAL A 81 1.33 0.43 2.33
N LEU A 82 2.07 -0.33 1.52
CA LEU A 82 2.86 0.21 0.42
C LEU A 82 2.14 -0.06 -0.90
N SER A 83 1.94 0.97 -1.71
CA SER A 83 1.45 0.81 -3.08
C SER A 83 2.63 0.68 -4.04
N ILE A 84 2.84 -0.51 -4.59
CA ILE A 84 3.92 -0.82 -5.54
C ILE A 84 3.24 -1.34 -6.81
N ASN A 85 3.15 -0.49 -7.83
CA ASN A 85 2.43 -0.79 -9.06
C ASN A 85 3.30 -1.37 -10.18
N GLY A 86 4.62 -1.44 -10.00
CA GLY A 86 5.52 -2.03 -10.99
C GLY A 86 6.84 -2.51 -10.38
N ASN A 87 7.59 -3.24 -11.19
CA ASN A 87 8.85 -3.87 -10.82
C ASN A 87 10.10 -3.12 -11.31
N SER A 88 9.91 -1.97 -11.96
CA SER A 88 11.00 -1.28 -12.66
C SER A 88 10.94 0.23 -12.47
N PRO A 89 12.12 0.90 -12.49
CA PRO A 89 12.20 2.34 -12.59
C PRO A 89 11.42 2.91 -13.78
N GLN A 90 11.40 2.20 -14.91
CA GLN A 90 10.71 2.61 -16.12
C GLN A 90 9.20 2.69 -15.88
N HIS A 91 8.64 1.70 -15.20
CA HIS A 91 7.22 1.71 -14.86
C HIS A 91 6.88 2.88 -13.92
N LEU A 92 7.74 3.19 -12.94
CA LEU A 92 7.55 4.37 -12.08
C LEU A 92 7.51 5.68 -12.90
N LEU A 93 8.31 5.80 -13.95
CA LEU A 93 8.28 7.00 -14.81
C LEU A 93 6.97 7.13 -15.59
N LEU A 94 6.34 6.02 -15.96
CA LEU A 94 5.09 6.00 -16.73
C LEU A 94 3.89 6.41 -15.87
N VAL A 95 3.86 5.99 -14.60
CA VAL A 95 2.71 6.22 -13.70
C VAL A 95 2.80 7.54 -12.92
N GLU A 96 3.95 8.21 -12.90
CA GLU A 96 4.12 9.50 -12.23
C GLU A 96 3.46 10.63 -13.02
N THR A 97 2.61 11.40 -12.34
CA THR A 97 1.92 12.56 -12.94
C THR A 97 2.87 13.74 -13.21
N LYS A 98 4.02 13.77 -12.53
CA LYS A 98 5.06 14.80 -12.72
C LYS A 98 6.22 14.18 -13.48
N LYS A 99 6.80 14.91 -14.42
CA LYS A 99 8.03 14.47 -15.09
C LYS A 99 9.14 14.23 -14.06
N ARG A 100 9.70 13.02 -14.07
CA ARG A 100 10.82 12.60 -13.20
C ARG A 100 12.01 12.18 -14.03
N SER A 101 13.20 12.24 -13.44
CA SER A 101 14.42 11.72 -14.05
C SER A 101 14.55 10.22 -13.84
N VAL A 102 15.32 9.55 -14.72
CA VAL A 102 15.67 8.13 -14.56
C VAL A 102 16.36 7.89 -13.22
N THR A 103 17.24 8.80 -12.78
CA THR A 103 17.91 8.73 -11.48
C THR A 103 16.90 8.74 -10.32
N TRP A 104 15.87 9.59 -10.40
CA TRP A 104 14.80 9.59 -9.40
C TRP A 104 14.09 8.24 -9.37
N ALA A 105 13.77 7.66 -10.53
CA ALA A 105 13.03 6.40 -10.59
C ALA A 105 13.84 5.23 -10.04
N LEU A 106 15.15 5.18 -10.33
CA LEU A 106 16.08 4.21 -9.74
C LEU A 106 16.10 4.32 -8.21
N ASN A 107 16.20 5.53 -7.69
CA ASN A 107 16.19 5.77 -6.25
C ASN A 107 14.85 5.43 -5.62
N ALA A 108 13.74 5.83 -6.24
CA ALA A 108 12.38 5.57 -5.77
C ALA A 108 12.12 4.07 -5.68
N PHE A 109 12.50 3.30 -6.71
CA PHE A 109 12.39 1.85 -6.69
C PHE A 109 13.24 1.23 -5.57
N GLN A 110 14.51 1.63 -5.44
CA GLN A 110 15.35 1.17 -4.33
C GLN A 110 14.77 1.53 -2.95
N ASN A 111 14.15 2.70 -2.83
CA ASN A 111 13.54 3.16 -1.58
C ASN A 111 12.32 2.31 -1.21
N GLN A 112 11.48 1.92 -2.17
CA GLN A 112 10.36 1.00 -1.93
C GLN A 112 10.86 -0.31 -1.31
N ILE A 113 11.91 -0.89 -1.88
CA ILE A 113 12.53 -2.13 -1.38
C ILE A 113 13.11 -1.94 0.02
N LYS A 114 13.91 -0.88 0.22
CA LYS A 114 14.51 -0.58 1.52
C LYS A 114 13.46 -0.31 2.60
N ASN A 115 12.35 0.34 2.24
CA ASN A 115 11.24 0.57 3.17
C ASN A 115 10.58 -0.74 3.60
N LEU A 116 10.33 -1.69 2.69
CA LEU A 116 9.81 -3.02 3.06
C LEU A 116 10.71 -3.71 4.08
N ILE A 117 12.02 -3.69 3.84
CA ILE A 117 13.01 -4.27 4.74
C ILE A 117 13.02 -3.54 6.10
N ASN A 118 13.02 -2.21 6.08
CA ASN A 118 13.08 -1.38 7.28
C ASN A 118 11.82 -1.50 8.13
N LEU A 119 10.64 -1.60 7.50
CA LEU A 119 9.36 -1.84 8.17
C LEU A 119 9.34 -3.20 8.86
N HIS A 120 9.77 -4.25 8.17
CA HIS A 120 9.91 -5.58 8.76
C HIS A 120 10.85 -5.55 9.97
N LYS A 121 12.03 -4.92 9.83
CA LYS A 121 13.00 -4.74 10.93
C LYS A 121 12.52 -3.81 12.04
N ALA A 122 11.52 -2.98 11.79
CA ALA A 122 10.87 -2.14 12.79
C ALA A 122 9.75 -2.88 13.53
N GLY A 123 9.39 -4.09 13.10
CA GLY A 123 8.31 -4.88 13.66
C GLY A 123 6.92 -4.40 13.24
N ILE A 124 6.81 -3.62 12.16
CA ILE A 124 5.54 -3.10 11.67
C ILE A 124 4.93 -4.09 10.67
N PRO A 125 3.76 -4.67 10.96
CA PRO A 125 3.00 -5.45 9.99
C PRO A 125 2.83 -4.66 8.69
N THR A 126 3.18 -5.28 7.58
CA THR A 126 3.23 -4.61 6.28
C THR A 126 2.36 -5.33 5.26
N ARG A 127 1.67 -4.56 4.43
CA ARG A 127 0.98 -5.04 3.22
C ARG A 127 1.49 -4.28 2.02
N VAL A 128 1.76 -4.98 0.92
CA VAL A 128 1.96 -4.40 -0.39
C VAL A 128 0.66 -4.51 -1.18
N ASN A 129 0.17 -3.40 -1.68
CA ASN A 129 -0.91 -3.36 -2.66
C ASN A 129 -0.28 -3.22 -4.06
N VAL A 130 -0.68 -4.10 -4.97
CA VAL A 130 -0.38 -4.06 -6.40
C VAL A 130 -1.70 -3.86 -7.13
N VAL A 131 -1.82 -2.82 -7.96
CA VAL A 131 -3.03 -2.60 -8.76
C VAL A 131 -2.91 -3.35 -10.08
N ALA A 132 -3.93 -4.13 -10.45
CA ALA A 132 -4.03 -4.83 -11.72
C ALA A 132 -4.37 -3.85 -12.85
N SER A 133 -3.38 -3.08 -13.27
CA SER A 133 -3.47 -2.10 -14.37
C SER A 133 -2.42 -2.40 -15.43
N GLY A 134 -2.68 -1.99 -16.68
CA GLY A 134 -1.70 -2.15 -17.76
C GLY A 134 -1.71 -3.55 -18.36
N VAL A 135 -0.52 -4.14 -18.54
CA VAL A 135 -0.36 -5.46 -19.15
C VAL A 135 -0.04 -6.52 -18.11
N ILE A 136 -0.50 -7.77 -18.36
CA ILE A 136 -0.32 -8.91 -17.45
C ILE A 136 1.16 -9.10 -17.06
N MET A 137 2.06 -8.94 -18.03
CA MET A 137 3.51 -9.12 -17.83
C MET A 137 4.07 -8.21 -16.75
N GLU A 138 3.64 -6.95 -16.66
CA GLU A 138 4.13 -6.01 -15.62
C GLU A 138 3.70 -6.42 -14.21
N ILE A 139 2.51 -7.02 -14.08
CA ILE A 139 1.98 -7.49 -12.81
C ILE A 139 2.66 -8.82 -12.41
N GLN A 140 2.91 -9.72 -13.36
CA GLN A 140 3.71 -10.93 -13.14
C GLN A 140 5.10 -10.57 -12.62
N ASP A 141 5.75 -9.65 -13.30
CA ASP A 141 7.04 -9.07 -12.96
C ASP A 141 7.10 -8.49 -11.54
N ALA A 142 6.05 -7.78 -11.12
CA ALA A 142 5.94 -7.27 -9.74
C ALA A 142 5.85 -8.43 -8.73
N PHE A 143 5.11 -9.50 -9.07
CA PHE A 143 4.96 -10.68 -8.22
C PHE A 143 6.26 -11.49 -8.14
N ASP A 144 6.94 -11.71 -9.26
CA ASP A 144 8.24 -12.41 -9.33
C ASP A 144 9.30 -11.73 -8.44
N PHE A 145 9.25 -10.40 -8.34
CA PHE A 145 10.10 -9.65 -7.42
C PHE A 145 9.61 -9.68 -5.96
N LEU A 146 8.31 -9.45 -5.72
CA LEU A 146 7.76 -9.31 -4.38
C LEU A 146 7.69 -10.63 -3.62
N PHE A 147 7.46 -11.75 -4.30
CA PHE A 147 7.34 -13.08 -3.71
C PHE A 147 8.59 -13.51 -2.94
N PRO A 148 9.78 -13.60 -3.55
CA PRO A 148 11.00 -13.98 -2.82
C PRO A 148 11.33 -12.96 -1.72
N LEU A 149 11.00 -11.68 -1.91
CA LEU A 149 11.21 -10.66 -0.89
C LEU A 149 10.29 -10.86 0.33
N SER A 150 9.01 -11.19 0.09
CA SER A 150 8.02 -11.45 1.14
C SER A 150 8.35 -12.68 2.00
N ALA A 151 9.01 -13.67 1.39
CA ALA A 151 9.53 -14.86 2.07
C ALA A 151 10.58 -14.50 3.13
N LYS A 152 11.45 -13.53 2.79
CA LYS A 152 12.57 -13.09 3.62
C LYS A 152 12.17 -12.00 4.60
N HIS A 153 11.22 -11.16 4.21
CA HIS A 153 10.73 -10.03 4.96
C HIS A 153 9.21 -10.12 4.99
N PHE A 154 8.67 -10.65 6.08
CA PHE A 154 7.26 -11.01 6.18
C PHE A 154 6.31 -9.82 5.92
N PHE A 155 5.65 -9.81 4.76
CA PHE A 155 4.58 -8.87 4.39
C PHE A 155 3.50 -9.54 3.54
N GLU A 156 2.27 -9.06 3.65
CA GLU A 156 1.14 -9.50 2.83
C GLU A 156 1.23 -8.88 1.43
N ILE A 157 0.92 -9.63 0.38
CA ILE A 157 0.72 -9.07 -0.97
C ILE A 157 -0.76 -9.08 -1.30
N ARG A 158 -1.26 -7.97 -1.85
CA ARG A 158 -2.63 -7.82 -2.30
C ARG A 158 -2.71 -7.28 -3.71
N LEU A 159 -3.31 -8.07 -4.59
CA LEU A 159 -3.72 -7.63 -5.91
C LEU A 159 -5.07 -6.91 -5.82
N LEU A 160 -5.15 -5.70 -6.36
CA LEU A 160 -6.34 -4.87 -6.36
C LEU A 160 -6.86 -4.69 -7.78
N GLU A 161 -8.17 -4.76 -7.92
CA GLU A 161 -8.85 -4.29 -9.13
C GLU A 161 -8.59 -2.78 -9.35
N LEU A 162 -8.32 -2.39 -10.61
CA LEU A 162 -8.35 -0.99 -11.01
C LEU A 162 -9.82 -0.50 -11.05
N LEU A 163 -10.14 0.49 -10.22
CA LEU A 163 -11.50 1.05 -10.13
C LEU A 163 -11.67 2.26 -11.06
N GLY A 164 -12.67 2.21 -11.94
CA GLY A 164 -13.03 3.28 -12.86
C GLY A 164 -12.79 2.96 -14.34
N ASN A 165 -13.52 3.62 -15.24
CA ASN A 165 -13.32 3.50 -16.69
C ASN A 165 -12.10 4.30 -17.13
N VAL A 166 -10.93 3.67 -17.19
CA VAL A 166 -9.79 4.24 -17.91
C VAL A 166 -9.84 3.73 -19.35
N ALA A 167 -10.23 4.60 -20.29
CA ALA A 167 -10.10 4.32 -21.71
C ALA A 167 -8.61 4.06 -22.01
N GLY A 168 -8.29 2.87 -22.54
CA GLY A 168 -6.93 2.48 -22.90
C GLY A 168 -6.35 1.26 -22.19
N ASN A 169 -7.11 0.56 -21.34
CA ASN A 169 -6.67 -0.74 -20.81
C ASN A 169 -6.65 -1.79 -21.93
N THR A 170 -5.50 -2.39 -22.22
CA THR A 170 -5.37 -3.47 -23.22
C THR A 170 -5.99 -4.79 -22.76
N ASN A 171 -6.10 -5.00 -21.44
CA ASN A 171 -6.85 -6.09 -20.80
C ASN A 171 -7.70 -5.52 -19.65
N SER A 172 -8.81 -6.17 -19.30
CA SER A 172 -9.55 -5.80 -18.09
C SER A 172 -8.74 -6.15 -16.83
N SER A 173 -8.92 -5.40 -15.74
CA SER A 173 -8.27 -5.69 -14.45
C SER A 173 -8.61 -7.10 -13.94
N GLN A 174 -9.82 -7.59 -14.25
CA GLN A 174 -10.27 -8.94 -13.95
C GLN A 174 -9.49 -9.99 -14.75
N GLU A 175 -9.30 -9.79 -16.07
CA GLU A 175 -8.46 -10.67 -16.89
C GLU A 175 -7.03 -10.75 -16.36
N ILE A 176 -6.47 -9.62 -15.93
CA ILE A 176 -5.13 -9.58 -15.32
C ILE A 176 -5.11 -10.43 -14.04
N ILE A 177 -6.06 -10.22 -13.13
CA ILE A 177 -6.16 -10.99 -11.89
C ILE A 177 -6.28 -12.49 -12.19
N SER A 178 -7.18 -12.87 -13.09
CA SER A 178 -7.38 -14.26 -13.50
C SER A 178 -6.13 -14.88 -14.12
N SER A 179 -5.40 -14.13 -14.96
CA SER A 179 -4.13 -14.60 -15.52
C SER A 179 -3.11 -14.84 -14.43
N ILE A 180 -2.89 -13.88 -13.53
CA ILE A 180 -1.94 -14.03 -12.41
C ILE A 180 -2.27 -15.25 -11.56
N ILE A 181 -3.54 -15.47 -11.21
CA ILE A 181 -3.96 -16.65 -10.45
C ILE A 181 -3.59 -17.94 -11.20
N LYS A 182 -3.86 -18.00 -12.51
CA LYS A 182 -3.56 -19.16 -13.36
C LYS A 182 -2.05 -19.39 -13.48
N ASP A 183 -1.29 -18.34 -13.77
CA ASP A 183 0.15 -18.41 -14.04
C ASP A 183 0.94 -18.87 -12.81
N PHE A 184 0.50 -18.46 -11.61
CA PHE A 184 1.09 -18.92 -10.35
C PHE A 184 0.48 -20.23 -9.82
N ASN A 185 -0.43 -20.88 -10.57
CA ASN A 185 -1.18 -22.07 -10.10
C ASN A 185 -1.79 -21.85 -8.70
N ALA A 186 -2.35 -20.67 -8.47
CA ALA A 186 -2.78 -20.24 -7.15
C ALA A 186 -4.14 -20.86 -6.78
N VAL A 187 -4.18 -21.55 -5.64
CA VAL A 187 -5.35 -22.27 -5.15
C VAL A 187 -6.11 -21.40 -4.14
N PRO A 188 -7.43 -21.21 -4.30
CA PRO A 188 -8.21 -20.43 -3.35
C PRO A 188 -8.23 -21.10 -1.95
N ILE A 189 -7.97 -20.30 -0.92
CA ILE A 189 -8.00 -20.76 0.49
C ILE A 189 -9.30 -20.33 1.17
N LYS A 190 -9.60 -19.03 1.13
CA LYS A 190 -10.76 -18.46 1.84
C LYS A 190 -11.22 -17.13 1.25
N ALA A 191 -12.53 -17.02 1.07
CA ALA A 191 -13.23 -15.81 0.64
C ALA A 191 -13.77 -15.05 1.85
N TYR A 192 -13.81 -13.72 1.74
CA TYR A 192 -14.44 -12.83 2.70
C TYR A 192 -15.11 -11.67 1.99
N ARG A 193 -16.27 -11.26 2.50
CA ARG A 193 -16.87 -9.98 2.15
C ARG A 193 -16.30 -8.89 3.07
N ARG A 194 -16.08 -7.69 2.52
CA ARG A 194 -15.58 -6.54 3.26
C ARG A 194 -16.35 -5.28 2.92
N ASP A 195 -16.36 -4.35 3.87
CA ASP A 195 -16.86 -2.99 3.67
C ASP A 195 -15.79 -2.19 2.92
N GLY A 196 -16.01 -1.96 1.63
CA GLY A 196 -15.09 -1.27 0.73
C GLY A 196 -15.55 -1.33 -0.73
N SER A 197 -14.85 -0.60 -1.60
CA SER A 197 -15.12 -0.58 -3.03
C SER A 197 -14.90 -1.94 -3.70
N SER A 198 -13.86 -2.67 -3.30
CA SER A 198 -13.65 -4.08 -3.63
C SER A 198 -14.28 -4.97 -2.55
N ARG A 199 -15.56 -5.32 -2.75
CA ARG A 199 -16.43 -6.04 -1.81
C ARG A 199 -15.93 -7.44 -1.48
N TRP A 200 -15.24 -8.09 -2.42
CA TRP A 200 -14.72 -9.44 -2.26
C TRP A 200 -13.23 -9.44 -2.04
N LEU A 201 -12.79 -10.29 -1.11
CA LEU A 201 -11.40 -10.64 -0.91
C LEU A 201 -11.27 -12.16 -0.96
N GLN A 202 -10.40 -12.65 -1.84
CA GLN A 202 -10.04 -14.06 -1.90
C GLN A 202 -8.56 -14.22 -1.57
N ASN A 203 -8.25 -15.05 -0.58
CA ASN A 203 -6.89 -15.48 -0.32
C ASN A 203 -6.54 -16.67 -1.21
N TYR A 204 -5.34 -16.67 -1.77
CA TYR A 204 -4.81 -17.74 -2.61
C TYR A 204 -3.49 -18.25 -2.03
N SER A 205 -3.28 -19.56 -2.12
CA SER A 205 -2.02 -20.23 -1.84
C SER A 205 -1.36 -20.58 -3.17
N CYS A 206 -0.12 -20.17 -3.38
CA CYS A 206 0.69 -20.61 -4.51
C CYS A 206 2.08 -20.96 -4.02
N TYR A 207 2.59 -22.13 -4.38
CA TYR A 207 3.87 -22.65 -3.89
C TYR A 207 3.96 -22.57 -2.35
N ASN A 208 4.83 -21.71 -1.80
CA ASN A 208 5.03 -21.51 -0.37
C ASN A 208 4.49 -20.17 0.16
N PHE A 209 3.58 -19.51 -0.58
CA PHE A 209 3.14 -18.15 -0.29
C PHE A 209 1.63 -17.98 -0.34
N ILE A 210 1.16 -16.95 0.37
CA ILE A 210 -0.23 -16.53 0.39
C ILE A 210 -0.31 -15.07 -0.06
N PHE A 211 -1.13 -14.82 -1.08
CA PHE A 211 -1.53 -13.47 -1.46
C PHE A 211 -3.05 -13.35 -1.46
N SER A 212 -3.54 -12.13 -1.60
CA SER A 212 -4.98 -11.87 -1.67
C SER A 212 -5.34 -11.09 -2.92
N ALA A 213 -6.45 -11.41 -3.57
CA ALA A 213 -7.03 -10.56 -4.61
C ALA A 213 -8.28 -9.88 -4.06
N ALA A 214 -8.48 -8.61 -4.40
CA ALA A 214 -9.68 -7.86 -4.06
C ALA A 214 -10.43 -7.41 -5.32
N SER A 215 -11.72 -7.71 -5.38
CA SER A 215 -12.58 -7.44 -6.54
C SER A 215 -13.92 -6.83 -6.10
N SER A 216 -14.50 -5.99 -6.95
CA SER A 216 -15.86 -5.46 -6.83
C SER A 216 -16.93 -6.48 -7.25
N SER A 217 -16.57 -7.43 -8.11
CA SER A 217 -17.37 -8.60 -8.52
C SER A 217 -16.91 -9.88 -7.82
N ASP A 218 -17.75 -10.91 -7.84
CA ASP A 218 -17.38 -12.25 -7.40
C ASP A 218 -16.20 -12.78 -8.23
N PHE A 219 -15.29 -13.54 -7.61
CA PHE A 219 -14.26 -14.27 -8.34
C PHE A 219 -14.93 -15.49 -8.99
N ALA A 220 -15.03 -15.49 -10.32
CA ALA A 220 -15.59 -16.60 -11.11
C ALA A 220 -14.68 -17.83 -11.08
#